data_AF-F0GF20-F1
#
_entry.id   AF-F0GF20-F1
#
_cell.length_a   1.000
_cell.length_b   1.000
_cell.length_c   1.000
_cell.angle_alpha   90.00
_cell.angle_beta   90.00
_cell.angle_gamma   90.00
#
_symmetry.space_group_name_H-M   'P 1'
#
loop_
_entity.id
_entity.type
_entity.pdbx_description
1 polymer ?
#
loop_
_entity_poly.entity_id
_entity_poly.type
_entity_poly.pdbx_seq_one_letter_code
_entity_poly.pdbx_strand_id
1 'polypeptide(L)' 'EGPIIEQEVERVDHSMTPDQLTAIGRDVECVTLARAVKWHVEHRIVLNGTKTVVFR' A
#
# COMPACT_ATOMS: atom_id res chain seq x y z
N GLU A 1 -14.99 -3.14 -0.10
CA GLU A 1 -13.62 -2.60 -0.26
C GLU A 1 -13.59 -1.75 -1.52
N GLY A 2 -12.95 -0.59 -1.48
CA GLY A 2 -12.87 0.33 -2.63
C GLY A 2 -11.82 -0.10 -3.66
N PRO A 3 -11.68 0.61 -4.79
CA PRO A 3 -10.66 0.35 -5.79
C PRO A 3 -9.22 0.49 -5.23
N ILE A 4 -8.35 -0.49 -5.52
CA ILE A 4 -6.98 -0.58 -4.97
C ILE A 4 -6.01 0.31 -5.74
N ILE A 5 -5.35 1.24 -5.03
CA ILE A 5 -4.35 2.16 -5.62
C ILE A 5 -2.93 1.58 -5.56
N GLU A 6 -2.47 1.13 -4.39
CA GLU A 6 -1.13 0.59 -4.15
C GLU A 6 -1.20 -0.56 -3.14
N GLN A 7 -0.30 -1.54 -3.29
CA GLN A 7 -0.09 -2.60 -2.31
C GLN A 7 1.39 -2.94 -2.24
N GLU A 8 1.92 -3.05 -1.02
CA GLU A 8 3.24 -3.61 -0.76
C GLU A 8 3.15 -4.86 0.12
N VAL A 9 4.21 -5.64 0.09
CA VAL A 9 4.41 -6.83 0.91
C VAL A 9 5.81 -6.79 1.48
N GLU A 10 5.96 -7.30 2.70
CA GLU A 10 7.26 -7.55 3.30
C GLU A 10 7.40 -9.02 3.66
N ARG A 11 8.63 -9.51 3.62
CA ARG A 11 8.91 -10.90 3.97
C ARG A 11 8.95 -11.05 5.49
N VAL A 12 8.31 -12.10 5.98
CA VAL A 12 8.29 -12.49 7.39
C VAL A 12 8.62 -13.96 7.52
N ASP A 13 9.04 -14.38 8.71
CA ASP A 13 9.36 -15.78 9.00
C ASP A 13 8.76 -16.26 10.33
N HIS A 14 8.88 -17.56 10.59
CA HIS A 14 8.27 -18.25 11.73
C HIS A 14 8.90 -17.89 13.09
N SER A 15 10.05 -17.23 13.10
CA SER A 15 10.72 -16.78 14.34
C SER A 15 10.21 -15.42 14.83
N MET A 16 9.45 -14.70 13.99
CA MET A 16 8.98 -13.36 14.30
C MET A 16 7.81 -13.37 15.28
N THR A 17 7.88 -12.48 16.27
CA THR A 17 6.82 -12.29 17.26
C THR A 17 5.68 -11.42 16.71
N PRO A 18 4.47 -11.47 17.30
CA PRO A 18 3.37 -10.59 16.91
C PRO A 18 3.71 -9.10 16.96
N ASP A 19 4.52 -8.67 17.93
CA ASP A 19 4.96 -7.27 18.06
C ASP A 19 5.89 -6.87 16.90
N GLN A 20 6.79 -7.77 16.48
CA GLN A 20 7.65 -7.55 15.31
C GLN A 20 6.82 -7.46 14.03
N LEU A 21 5.83 -8.34 13.85
CA LEU A 21 4.92 -8.29 12.70
C LEU A 21 4.11 -6.99 12.67
N THR A 22 3.69 -6.49 13.83
CA THR A 22 2.98 -5.21 13.95
C THR A 22 3.88 -4.03 13.56
N ALA A 23 5.14 -4.02 14.01
CA ALA A 23 6.11 -3.01 13.64
C ALA A 23 6.37 -3.01 12.11
N ILE A 24 6.61 -4.19 11.53
CA ILE A 24 6.78 -4.37 10.08
C ILE A 24 5.54 -3.88 9.33
N GLY A 25 4.34 -4.29 9.77
CA GLY A 25 3.08 -3.88 9.17
C GLY A 25 2.92 -2.36 9.14
N ARG A 26 3.24 -1.68 10.25
CA ARG A 26 3.20 -0.23 10.34
C ARG A 26 4.14 0.45 9.33
N ASP A 27 5.34 -0.07 9.15
CA ASP A 27 6.31 0.47 8.20
C ASP A 27 5.81 0.30 6.76
N VAL A 28 5.27 -0.89 6.42
CA VAL A 28 4.68 -1.17 5.10
C VAL A 28 3.46 -0.29 4.82
N GLU A 29 2.57 -0.13 5.81
CA GLU A 29 1.40 0.74 5.71
C GLU A 29 1.80 2.19 5.45
N CYS A 30 2.81 2.69 6.16
CA CYS A 30 3.31 4.06 5.98
C CYS A 30 3.82 4.30 4.56
N VAL A 31 4.65 3.39 4.02
CA VAL A 31 5.23 3.55 2.68
C VAL A 31 4.16 3.38 1.59
N THR A 32 3.31 2.37 1.70
CA THR A 32 2.19 2.10 0.78
C THR A 32 1.27 3.32 0.69
N LEU A 33 0.86 3.86 1.85
CA LEU A 33 -0.04 5.02 1.89
C LEU A 33 0.64 6.27 1.33
N ALA A 34 1.90 6.53 1.68
CA ALA A 34 2.64 7.69 1.18
C ALA A 34 2.73 7.69 -0.35
N ARG A 35 2.96 6.52 -0.97
CA ARG A 35 2.98 6.38 -2.45
C ARG A 35 1.60 6.58 -3.07
N ALA A 36 0.57 5.97 -2.50
CA ALA A 36 -0.81 6.13 -2.97
C ALA A 36 -1.24 7.61 -2.92
N VAL A 37 -0.93 8.31 -1.83
CA VAL A 37 -1.18 9.75 -1.68
C VAL A 37 -0.39 10.55 -2.70
N LYS A 38 0.88 10.23 -2.92
CA LYS A 38 1.70 10.89 -3.94
C LYS A 38 1.06 10.81 -5.33
N TRP A 39 0.62 9.62 -5.76
CA TRP A 39 -0.07 9.46 -7.04
C TRP A 39 -1.39 10.20 -7.10
N HIS A 40 -2.12 10.26 -5.98
CA HIS A 40 -3.36 11.02 -5.90
C HIS A 40 -3.13 12.52 -6.10
N VAL A 41 -2.17 13.11 -5.39
CA VAL A 41 -1.89 14.56 -5.49
C VAL A 41 -1.23 14.96 -6.82
N GLU A 42 -0.54 14.03 -7.47
CA GLU A 42 0.01 14.21 -8.82
C GLU A 42 -1.05 13.99 -9.92
N HIS A 43 -2.31 13.73 -9.57
CA HIS A 43 -3.41 13.43 -10.51
C HIS A 43 -3.14 12.22 -11.44
N ARG A 44 -2.47 11.19 -10.92
CA ARG A 44 -2.03 10.01 -11.69
C ARG A 44 -2.98 8.82 -11.58
N ILE A 45 -4.10 8.96 -10.89
CA ILE A 45 -5.06 7.88 -10.62
C ILE A 45 -6.36 8.15 -11.39
N VAL A 46 -6.79 7.18 -12.19
CA VAL A 46 -8.08 7.20 -12.89
C VAL A 46 -8.90 5.99 -12.48
N LEU A 47 -10.17 6.23 -12.10
CA LEU A 47 -11.11 5.15 -11.79
C LEU A 47 -11.54 4.41 -13.07
N ASN A 48 -11.54 3.09 -13.01
CA ASN A 48 -12.00 2.18 -14.06
C ASN A 48 -12.96 1.15 -13.46
N GLY A 49 -14.22 1.57 -13.26
CA GLY A 49 -15.23 0.78 -12.57
C GLY A 49 -14.80 0.47 -11.13
N THR A 50 -14.55 -0.80 -10.83
CA THR A 50 -14.09 -1.27 -9.51
C THR A 50 -12.56 -1.29 -9.36
N LYS A 51 -11.81 -0.85 -10.38
CA LYS A 51 -10.35 -0.81 -10.41
C LYS A 51 -9.83 0.62 -10.59
N THR A 52 -8.53 0.81 -10.45
CA THR A 52 -7.84 2.06 -10.78
C THR A 52 -6.72 1.82 -11.79
N VAL A 53 -6.54 2.76 -12.70
CA VAL A 53 -5.36 2.86 -13.57
C VAL A 53 -4.44 3.92 -12.96
N VAL A 54 -3.19 3.56 -12.72
CA VAL A 54 -2.16 4.46 -12.17
C VAL A 54 -1.09 4.69 -13.23
N PHE A 55 -0.90 5.94 -13.66
CA PHE A 55 0.14 6.29 -14.64
C PHE A 55 1.51 6.34 -13.95
N ARG A 56 2.52 5.60 -14.45
CA ARG A 56 3.89 5.53 -13.87
C ARG A 56 4.85 6.56 -14.44
#